data_AF-A0A5C8JFJ5-F1
#
_entry.id   AF-A0A5C8JFJ5-F1
#
_cell.length_a   1.000
_cell.length_b   1.000
_cell.length_c   1.000
_cell.angle_alpha   90.00
_cell.angle_beta   90.00
_cell.angle_gamma   90.00
#
_symmetry.space_group_name_H-M   'P 1'
#
loop_
_entity.id
_entity.type
_entity.pdbx_description
1 polymer ?
#
loop_
_entity_poly.entity_id
_entity_poly.type
_entity_poly.pdbx_seq_one_letter_code
_entity_poly.pdbx_strand_id
1 'polypeptide(L)'
;MNYQVHVQNIGWQNTVSNGENSGTTGRFLRLEGIKISLGNISSNVTGGITYRTHVQNIGWQGYVSNGAISGTAGQKLRLEALQVNLTGDLAKYFDVQYQTHVQGFGWLGWAVNGQEAGTAHVAYRMETVKIKVVPKGTAKPVVGSFAFIQQKTGWKSVNGTLKYINAKNNSVIKQFSMPYYSQRDSRWVNKKYAGYTLGNTGCGMASMAMIISGFGTTVTPVQTADYAHAYRTFDRYPEVGSAQSDLTMVANHWGLNYKVMSSANELANYLSQGYTATVCLDLGNGVRHIVVLRGYSGGYTTVTDPWNGLIFSGSHSVSQVWSLLSWKADNKNKGASAATVYLPR
;
A
#
# COMPACT_ATOMS: atom_id res chain seq x y z
N MET A 1 -38.23 -4.64 -8.37
CA MET A 1 -36.81 -5.02 -8.60
C MET A 1 -36.69 -6.50 -8.35
N ASN A 2 -36.17 -7.24 -9.32
CA ASN A 2 -35.98 -8.70 -9.29
C ASN A 2 -34.55 -9.03 -9.72
N TYR A 3 -33.87 -9.95 -9.03
CA TYR A 3 -32.53 -10.38 -9.42
C TYR A 3 -32.21 -11.80 -8.97
N GLN A 4 -31.28 -12.43 -9.68
CA GLN A 4 -30.77 -13.75 -9.36
C GLN A 4 -29.30 -13.85 -9.76
N VAL A 5 -28.58 -14.74 -9.07
CA VAL A 5 -27.16 -15.01 -9.32
C VAL A 5 -26.94 -16.48 -9.68
N HIS A 6 -25.90 -16.75 -10.46
CA HIS A 6 -25.38 -18.09 -10.71
C HIS A 6 -24.27 -18.38 -9.70
N VAL A 7 -24.43 -19.43 -8.90
CA VAL A 7 -23.48 -19.83 -7.86
C VAL A 7 -22.71 -21.06 -8.31
N GLN A 8 -21.39 -21.07 -8.08
CA GLN A 8 -20.54 -22.23 -8.33
C GLN A 8 -21.15 -23.52 -7.78
N ASN A 9 -21.16 -24.58 -8.59
CA ASN A 9 -21.65 -25.93 -8.25
C ASN A 9 -23.14 -26.02 -7.88
N ILE A 10 -23.90 -24.92 -7.93
CA ILE A 10 -25.36 -24.93 -7.68
C ILE A 10 -26.12 -24.48 -8.93
N GLY A 11 -25.61 -23.50 -9.65
CA GLY A 11 -26.26 -22.92 -10.82
C GLY A 11 -27.05 -21.65 -10.49
N TRP A 12 -28.00 -21.31 -11.37
CA TRP A 12 -28.91 -20.18 -11.15
C TRP A 12 -29.79 -20.43 -9.92
N GLN A 13 -29.73 -19.49 -8.97
CA GLN A 13 -30.58 -19.52 -7.78
C GLN A 13 -31.97 -18.93 -8.08
N ASN A 14 -32.90 -19.11 -7.14
CA ASN A 14 -34.22 -18.47 -7.21
C ASN A 14 -34.08 -16.94 -7.36
N THR A 15 -35.01 -16.36 -8.11
CA THR A 15 -35.13 -14.90 -8.22
C THR A 15 -35.62 -14.32 -6.90
N VAL A 16 -34.92 -13.30 -6.43
CA VAL A 16 -35.25 -12.57 -5.21
C VAL A 16 -35.69 -11.15 -5.54
N SER A 17 -36.39 -10.55 -4.58
CA SER A 17 -36.98 -9.22 -4.70
C SER A 17 -36.10 -8.14 -4.07
N ASN A 18 -36.52 -6.89 -4.25
CA ASN A 18 -35.90 -5.68 -3.72
C ASN A 18 -35.38 -5.81 -2.28
N GLY A 19 -34.05 -5.76 -2.11
CA GLY A 19 -33.41 -5.74 -0.78
C GLY A 19 -33.10 -7.11 -0.18
N GLU A 20 -33.47 -8.20 -0.84
CA GLU A 20 -33.21 -9.57 -0.39
C GLU A 20 -31.78 -10.05 -0.71
N ASN A 21 -31.29 -11.08 -0.03
CA ASN A 21 -29.97 -11.64 -0.35
C ASN A 21 -30.06 -12.59 -1.56
N SER A 22 -29.16 -12.45 -2.53
CA SER A 22 -28.99 -13.41 -3.62
C SER A 22 -27.55 -13.95 -3.63
N GLY A 23 -27.40 -15.26 -3.47
CA GLY A 23 -26.10 -15.94 -3.35
C GLY A 23 -25.99 -16.78 -2.07
N THR A 24 -24.76 -17.07 -1.65
CA THR A 24 -24.49 -17.91 -0.49
C THR A 24 -23.43 -17.29 0.41
N THR A 25 -23.83 -16.79 1.57
CA THR A 25 -22.89 -16.24 2.56
C THR A 25 -22.23 -17.36 3.35
N GLY A 26 -20.90 -17.33 3.51
CA GLY A 26 -20.17 -18.24 4.40
C GLY A 26 -20.02 -19.69 3.90
N ARG A 27 -20.52 -20.00 2.69
CA ARG A 27 -20.37 -21.32 2.06
C ARG A 27 -19.14 -21.44 1.17
N PHE A 28 -18.36 -20.36 1.07
CA PHE A 28 -17.14 -20.27 0.27
C PHE A 28 -17.32 -20.52 -1.24
N LEU A 29 -18.53 -20.30 -1.76
CA LEU A 29 -18.85 -20.46 -3.18
C LEU A 29 -18.83 -19.10 -3.89
N ARG A 30 -18.22 -19.06 -5.09
CA ARG A 30 -18.19 -17.84 -5.92
C ARG A 30 -19.52 -17.64 -6.66
N LEU A 31 -19.87 -16.39 -6.89
CA LEU A 31 -20.79 -16.00 -7.94
C LEU A 31 -20.09 -16.06 -9.30
N GLU A 32 -20.82 -16.45 -10.35
CA GLU A 32 -20.30 -16.54 -11.73
C GLU A 32 -21.12 -15.73 -12.73
N GLY A 33 -22.34 -15.32 -12.37
CA GLY A 33 -23.22 -14.51 -13.22
C GLY A 33 -24.36 -13.88 -12.44
N ILE A 34 -24.95 -12.83 -13.00
CA ILE A 34 -26.09 -12.10 -12.41
C ILE A 34 -27.08 -11.66 -13.50
N LYS A 35 -28.38 -11.70 -13.18
CA LYS A 35 -29.45 -11.07 -13.95
C LYS A 35 -30.20 -10.11 -13.04
N ILE A 36 -30.50 -8.91 -13.53
CA ILE A 36 -31.23 -7.87 -12.79
C ILE A 36 -32.31 -7.29 -13.70
N SER A 37 -33.55 -7.27 -13.23
CA SER A 37 -34.67 -6.69 -13.96
C SER A 37 -35.55 -5.84 -13.05
N LEU A 38 -36.27 -4.92 -13.68
CA LEU A 38 -37.32 -4.14 -13.03
C LEU A 38 -38.67 -4.65 -13.55
N GLY A 39 -39.67 -4.59 -12.69
CA GLY A 39 -41.05 -4.93 -13.00
C GLY A 39 -41.98 -3.86 -12.46
N ASN A 40 -43.25 -3.88 -12.89
CA ASN A 40 -44.28 -2.91 -12.51
C ASN A 40 -43.89 -1.45 -12.83
N ILE A 41 -43.24 -1.22 -13.97
CA ILE A 41 -42.96 0.12 -14.47
C ILE A 41 -44.19 0.58 -15.25
N SER A 42 -44.76 1.73 -14.86
CA SER A 42 -45.90 2.32 -15.57
C SER A 42 -45.52 2.68 -17.01
N SER A 43 -46.44 2.52 -17.96
CA SER A 43 -46.19 2.72 -19.39
C SER A 43 -45.76 4.14 -19.77
N ASN A 44 -46.07 5.13 -18.92
CA ASN A 44 -45.67 6.53 -19.08
C ASN A 44 -44.32 6.89 -18.42
N VAL A 45 -43.62 5.92 -17.81
CA VAL A 45 -42.31 6.13 -17.18
C VAL A 45 -41.25 5.48 -18.05
N THR A 46 -40.31 6.28 -18.57
CA THR A 46 -39.23 5.76 -19.40
C THR A 46 -38.06 5.22 -18.57
N GLY A 47 -37.26 4.34 -19.16
CA GLY A 47 -36.01 3.85 -18.57
C GLY A 47 -36.06 2.42 -18.06
N GLY A 48 -34.94 1.98 -17.50
CA GLY A 48 -34.75 0.62 -17.01
C GLY A 48 -33.49 0.49 -16.16
N ILE A 49 -32.91 -0.71 -16.14
CA ILE A 49 -31.69 -1.01 -15.39
C ILE A 49 -30.56 -1.47 -16.30
N THR A 50 -29.39 -0.89 -16.10
CA THR A 50 -28.13 -1.30 -16.75
C THR A 50 -27.13 -1.74 -15.70
N TYR A 51 -26.33 -2.75 -16.01
CA TYR A 51 -25.34 -3.28 -15.09
C TYR A 51 -24.21 -3.98 -15.81
N ARG A 52 -23.08 -4.11 -15.14
CA ARG A 52 -21.93 -4.90 -15.60
C ARG A 52 -21.21 -5.52 -14.41
N THR A 53 -20.42 -6.54 -14.68
CA THR A 53 -19.60 -7.23 -13.68
C THR A 53 -18.12 -7.20 -14.04
N HIS A 54 -17.28 -7.18 -13.00
CA HIS A 54 -15.85 -7.45 -13.11
C HIS A 54 -15.62 -8.95 -12.89
N VAL A 55 -15.01 -9.62 -13.87
CA VAL A 55 -14.80 -11.07 -13.86
C VAL A 55 -13.32 -11.40 -13.78
N GLN A 56 -12.96 -12.42 -13.00
CA GLN A 56 -11.61 -12.95 -12.92
C GLN A 56 -10.99 -13.13 -14.32
N ASN A 57 -9.75 -12.67 -14.50
CA ASN A 57 -8.96 -12.76 -15.72
C ASN A 57 -9.52 -12.03 -16.96
N ILE A 58 -10.70 -11.41 -16.86
CA ILE A 58 -11.35 -10.68 -17.97
C ILE A 58 -11.40 -9.18 -17.64
N GLY A 59 -11.70 -8.83 -16.38
CA GLY A 59 -11.93 -7.47 -15.95
C GLY A 59 -13.40 -7.05 -16.08
N TRP A 60 -13.63 -5.73 -16.18
CA TRP A 60 -14.97 -5.18 -16.41
C TRP A 60 -15.49 -5.55 -17.80
N GLN A 61 -16.64 -6.23 -17.84
CA GLN A 61 -17.33 -6.51 -19.10
C GLN A 61 -18.19 -5.32 -19.55
N GLY A 62 -18.76 -5.41 -20.77
CA GLY A 62 -19.73 -4.44 -21.26
C GLY A 62 -21.00 -4.38 -20.41
N TYR A 63 -21.72 -3.26 -20.48
CA TYR A 63 -23.03 -3.13 -19.84
C TYR A 63 -24.07 -4.00 -20.55
N VAL A 64 -24.90 -4.66 -19.75
CA VAL A 64 -26.11 -5.35 -20.18
C VAL A 64 -27.33 -4.69 -19.53
N SER A 65 -28.53 -5.07 -19.93
CA SER A 65 -29.77 -4.45 -19.46
C SER A 65 -30.86 -5.47 -19.18
N ASN A 66 -31.76 -5.12 -18.26
CA ASN A 66 -33.09 -5.71 -18.10
C ASN A 66 -33.15 -7.26 -18.23
N GLY A 67 -32.51 -7.97 -17.31
CA GLY A 67 -32.56 -9.43 -17.24
C GLY A 67 -31.54 -10.16 -18.09
N ALA A 68 -30.79 -9.46 -18.94
CA ALA A 68 -29.65 -10.05 -19.67
C ALA A 68 -28.54 -10.53 -18.71
N ILE A 69 -27.73 -11.48 -19.13
CA ILE A 69 -26.69 -12.06 -18.26
C ILE A 69 -25.47 -11.14 -18.24
N SER A 70 -25.01 -10.74 -17.04
CA SER A 70 -23.66 -10.24 -16.83
C SER A 70 -22.84 -11.30 -16.11
N GLY A 71 -21.61 -11.56 -16.58
CA GLY A 71 -20.73 -12.60 -16.05
C GLY A 71 -20.50 -13.74 -17.03
N THR A 72 -20.00 -14.86 -16.51
CA THR A 72 -19.56 -16.03 -17.28
C THR A 72 -20.06 -17.31 -16.63
N ALA A 73 -21.39 -17.46 -16.52
CA ALA A 73 -22.02 -18.67 -15.99
C ALA A 73 -21.51 -19.91 -16.74
N GLY A 74 -21.03 -20.91 -16.00
CA GLY A 74 -20.49 -22.15 -16.57
C GLY A 74 -19.03 -22.12 -17.01
N GLN A 75 -18.37 -20.96 -17.06
CA GLN A 75 -16.94 -20.85 -17.43
C GLN A 75 -15.99 -20.97 -16.22
N LYS A 76 -16.53 -21.21 -15.02
CA LYS A 76 -15.78 -21.36 -13.76
C LYS A 76 -14.96 -20.13 -13.33
N LEU A 77 -15.31 -18.94 -13.83
CA LEU A 77 -14.69 -17.68 -13.43
C LEU A 77 -15.57 -16.96 -12.39
N ARG A 78 -14.92 -16.41 -11.34
CA ARG A 78 -15.63 -15.65 -10.29
C ARG A 78 -15.99 -14.23 -10.76
N LEU A 79 -17.15 -13.75 -10.31
CA LEU A 79 -17.43 -12.33 -10.21
C LEU A 79 -16.64 -11.75 -9.03
N GLU A 80 -16.03 -10.59 -9.26
CA GLU A 80 -15.25 -9.86 -8.26
C GLU A 80 -15.89 -8.51 -7.92
N ALA A 81 -16.55 -7.86 -8.87
CA ALA A 81 -17.27 -6.60 -8.65
C ALA A 81 -18.54 -6.46 -9.52
N LEU A 82 -19.39 -5.52 -9.11
CA LEU A 82 -20.68 -5.19 -9.72
C LEU A 82 -20.83 -3.66 -9.81
N GLN A 83 -21.46 -3.19 -10.89
CA GLN A 83 -21.87 -1.81 -11.05
C GLN A 83 -23.28 -1.78 -11.66
N VAL A 84 -24.18 -0.98 -11.09
CA VAL A 84 -25.61 -0.96 -11.44
C VAL A 84 -26.10 0.48 -11.55
N ASN A 85 -26.83 0.78 -12.61
CA ASN A 85 -27.42 2.10 -12.87
C ASN A 85 -28.89 1.97 -13.26
N LEU A 86 -29.69 2.97 -12.87
CA LEU A 86 -30.99 3.22 -13.48
C LEU A 86 -30.81 4.13 -14.70
N THR A 87 -31.77 4.10 -15.62
CA THR A 87 -31.79 4.91 -16.84
C THR A 87 -33.14 5.61 -17.01
N GLY A 88 -33.24 6.55 -17.96
CA GLY A 88 -34.49 7.26 -18.27
C GLY A 88 -35.08 8.03 -17.09
N ASP A 89 -36.40 8.12 -17.02
CA ASP A 89 -37.12 8.77 -15.93
C ASP A 89 -36.89 8.09 -14.58
N LEU A 90 -36.70 6.77 -14.55
CA LEU A 90 -36.39 6.04 -13.32
C LEU A 90 -35.14 6.61 -12.62
N ALA A 91 -34.11 7.00 -13.36
CA ALA A 91 -32.89 7.58 -12.77
C ALA A 91 -33.11 8.97 -12.14
N LYS A 92 -34.17 9.68 -12.54
CA LYS A 92 -34.54 11.00 -11.99
C LYS A 92 -35.23 10.88 -10.65
N TYR A 93 -36.08 9.86 -10.48
CA TYR A 93 -36.94 9.69 -9.30
C TYR A 93 -36.45 8.66 -8.30
N PHE A 94 -35.54 7.78 -8.71
CA PHE A 94 -35.04 6.70 -7.87
C PHE A 94 -33.51 6.59 -7.91
N ASP A 95 -32.98 5.98 -6.86
CA ASP A 95 -31.62 5.50 -6.77
C ASP A 95 -31.61 3.97 -6.70
N VAL A 96 -30.56 3.35 -7.24
CA VAL A 96 -30.24 1.95 -7.00
C VAL A 96 -29.10 1.87 -6.01
N GLN A 97 -29.34 1.24 -4.85
CA GLN A 97 -28.36 0.97 -3.82
C GLN A 97 -28.04 -0.52 -3.81
N TYR A 98 -26.76 -0.87 -3.74
CA TYR A 98 -26.31 -2.26 -3.72
C TYR A 98 -25.07 -2.47 -2.87
N GLN A 99 -24.95 -3.66 -2.29
CA GLN A 99 -23.78 -4.10 -1.54
C GLN A 99 -23.43 -5.55 -1.88
N THR A 100 -22.18 -5.91 -1.65
CA THR A 100 -21.62 -7.22 -1.99
C THR A 100 -20.96 -7.85 -0.77
N HIS A 101 -21.18 -9.15 -0.56
CA HIS A 101 -20.40 -9.96 0.37
C HIS A 101 -19.20 -10.54 -0.37
N VAL A 102 -18.00 -10.28 0.12
CA VAL A 102 -16.73 -10.69 -0.51
C VAL A 102 -15.93 -11.56 0.43
N GLN A 103 -15.32 -12.62 -0.13
CA GLN A 103 -14.38 -13.48 0.58
C GLN A 103 -13.36 -12.66 1.39
N GLY A 104 -13.17 -13.00 2.66
CA GLY A 104 -12.17 -12.37 3.54
C GLY A 104 -12.52 -10.96 4.05
N PHE A 105 -13.46 -10.26 3.43
CA PHE A 105 -13.92 -8.93 3.87
C PHE A 105 -15.32 -8.94 4.47
N GLY A 106 -16.14 -9.93 4.15
CA GLY A 106 -17.54 -9.95 4.55
C GLY A 106 -18.39 -8.96 3.73
N TRP A 107 -19.40 -8.36 4.35
CA TRP A 107 -20.21 -7.32 3.72
C TRP A 107 -19.43 -6.00 3.59
N LEU A 108 -19.29 -5.53 2.35
CA LEU A 108 -18.75 -4.22 2.04
C LEU A 108 -19.80 -3.11 2.16
N GLY A 109 -19.33 -1.87 2.01
CA GLY A 109 -20.16 -0.67 1.92
C GLY A 109 -21.23 -0.72 0.84
N TRP A 110 -22.28 0.08 1.01
CA TRP A 110 -23.26 0.32 -0.03
C TRP A 110 -22.73 1.27 -1.11
N ALA A 111 -22.80 0.81 -2.36
CA ALA A 111 -22.66 1.61 -3.57
C ALA A 111 -24.03 2.14 -4.02
N VAL A 112 -24.02 3.29 -4.67
CA VAL A 112 -25.22 3.95 -5.22
C VAL A 112 -24.95 4.34 -6.67
N ASN A 113 -25.91 4.12 -7.56
CA ASN A 113 -25.92 4.61 -8.96
C ASN A 113 -24.56 4.62 -9.66
N GLY A 114 -24.15 3.47 -10.14
CA GLY A 114 -22.93 3.40 -10.94
C GLY A 114 -21.65 3.51 -10.11
N GLN A 115 -21.71 3.58 -8.78
CA GLN A 115 -20.53 3.36 -7.96
C GLN A 115 -20.08 1.90 -8.04
N GLU A 116 -18.79 1.63 -8.00
CA GLU A 116 -18.32 0.24 -7.99
C GLU A 116 -18.64 -0.43 -6.64
N ALA A 117 -18.99 -1.71 -6.66
CA ALA A 117 -19.16 -2.54 -5.46
C ALA A 117 -18.42 -3.86 -5.60
N GLY A 118 -17.73 -4.31 -4.56
CA GLY A 118 -16.93 -5.54 -4.58
C GLY A 118 -15.44 -5.25 -4.59
N THR A 119 -14.67 -5.95 -5.41
CA THR A 119 -13.22 -5.81 -5.45
C THR A 119 -12.62 -5.91 -6.83
N ALA A 120 -11.45 -5.30 -7.00
CA ALA A 120 -10.59 -5.54 -8.16
C ALA A 120 -9.14 -5.71 -7.71
N HIS A 121 -8.38 -6.51 -8.46
CA HIS A 121 -6.94 -6.71 -8.25
C HIS A 121 -6.53 -7.32 -6.89
N VAL A 122 -7.48 -7.85 -6.12
CA VAL A 122 -7.21 -8.63 -4.88
C VAL A 122 -7.53 -10.11 -5.04
N ALA A 123 -8.09 -10.52 -6.20
CA ALA A 123 -8.47 -11.89 -6.52
C ALA A 123 -9.53 -12.52 -5.60
N TYR A 124 -10.32 -11.71 -4.88
CA TYR A 124 -11.36 -12.20 -3.97
C TYR A 124 -12.72 -12.29 -4.67
N ARG A 125 -13.43 -13.40 -4.43
CA ARG A 125 -14.74 -13.67 -5.02
C ARG A 125 -15.87 -12.94 -4.30
N MET A 126 -16.87 -12.52 -5.05
CA MET A 126 -18.20 -12.23 -4.51
C MET A 126 -18.91 -13.54 -4.17
N GLU A 127 -19.66 -13.55 -3.06
CA GLU A 127 -20.42 -14.70 -2.57
C GLU A 127 -21.93 -14.42 -2.51
N THR A 128 -22.31 -13.17 -2.22
CA THR A 128 -23.70 -12.71 -2.10
C THR A 128 -23.84 -11.26 -2.55
N VAL A 129 -24.98 -10.90 -3.11
CA VAL A 129 -25.36 -9.51 -3.43
C VAL A 129 -26.71 -9.14 -2.81
N LYS A 130 -26.87 -7.85 -2.53
CA LYS A 130 -28.15 -7.24 -2.14
C LYS A 130 -28.35 -5.97 -2.93
N ILE A 131 -29.52 -5.82 -3.57
CA ILE A 131 -29.82 -4.72 -4.49
C ILE A 131 -31.22 -4.19 -4.18
N LYS A 132 -31.35 -2.87 -4.05
CA LYS A 132 -32.64 -2.22 -3.84
C LYS A 132 -32.75 -0.93 -4.66
N VAL A 133 -33.95 -0.69 -5.16
CA VAL A 133 -34.39 0.60 -5.70
C VAL A 133 -35.09 1.35 -4.57
N VAL A 134 -34.75 2.62 -4.42
CA VAL A 134 -35.26 3.52 -3.38
C VAL A 134 -35.56 4.89 -3.97
N PRO A 135 -36.43 5.72 -3.36
CA PRO A 135 -36.62 7.10 -3.79
C PRO A 135 -35.29 7.86 -3.87
N LYS A 136 -35.19 8.79 -4.82
CA LYS A 136 -33.99 9.62 -5.03
C LYS A 136 -33.58 10.30 -3.72
N GLY A 137 -32.29 10.25 -3.40
CA GLY A 137 -31.74 10.90 -2.21
C GLY A 137 -31.93 10.12 -0.91
N THR A 138 -32.51 8.91 -0.95
CA THR A 138 -32.61 8.05 0.23
C THR A 138 -31.21 7.74 0.78
N ALA A 139 -31.00 7.95 2.08
CA ALA A 139 -29.72 7.65 2.72
C ALA A 139 -29.36 6.16 2.58
N LYS A 140 -28.09 5.86 2.35
CA LYS A 140 -27.59 4.48 2.32
C LYS A 140 -27.37 3.96 3.74
N PRO A 141 -27.61 2.66 4.01
CA PRO A 141 -27.30 2.08 5.32
C PRO A 141 -25.81 2.19 5.64
N VAL A 142 -25.48 2.39 6.91
CA VAL A 142 -24.10 2.47 7.41
C VAL A 142 -23.63 1.06 7.78
N VAL A 143 -23.15 0.32 6.79
CA VAL A 143 -22.57 -1.03 6.94
C VAL A 143 -21.30 -1.07 6.11
N GLY A 144 -20.16 -1.44 6.69
CA GLY A 144 -18.86 -1.42 6.01
C GLY A 144 -18.34 0.00 5.70
N SER A 145 -17.01 0.15 5.57
CA SER A 145 -16.39 1.46 5.31
C SER A 145 -16.26 1.79 3.82
N PHE A 146 -16.03 0.80 2.97
CA PHE A 146 -15.84 0.98 1.53
C PHE A 146 -16.72 0.02 0.72
N ALA A 147 -17.41 0.52 -0.30
CA ALA A 147 -18.20 -0.31 -1.20
C ALA A 147 -17.32 -1.10 -2.19
N PHE A 148 -16.16 -0.55 -2.54
CA PHE A 148 -15.22 -1.13 -3.47
C PHE A 148 -13.79 -1.11 -2.91
N ILE A 149 -13.09 -2.23 -3.02
CA ILE A 149 -11.68 -2.36 -2.61
C ILE A 149 -10.85 -2.72 -3.83
N GLN A 150 -9.88 -1.88 -4.17
CA GLN A 150 -8.95 -2.14 -5.26
C GLN A 150 -7.51 -2.16 -4.77
N GLN A 151 -6.78 -3.22 -5.11
CA GLN A 151 -5.34 -3.23 -4.90
C GLN A 151 -4.66 -2.32 -5.94
N LYS A 152 -3.71 -1.50 -5.47
CA LYS A 152 -2.86 -0.67 -6.33
C LYS A 152 -1.51 -1.35 -6.56
N THR A 153 -0.94 -1.11 -7.74
CA THR A 153 0.44 -1.48 -8.04
C THR A 153 1.36 -0.70 -7.10
N GLY A 154 2.29 -1.38 -6.46
CA GLY A 154 3.09 -0.76 -5.42
C GLY A 154 4.02 -1.74 -4.71
N TRP A 155 4.83 -1.19 -3.81
CA TRP A 155 5.72 -1.96 -2.95
C TRP A 155 4.94 -2.72 -1.87
N LYS A 156 5.26 -3.99 -1.65
CA LYS A 156 4.71 -4.84 -0.60
C LYS A 156 5.78 -5.73 0.00
N SER A 157 5.64 -6.04 1.28
CA SER A 157 6.45 -7.08 1.92
C SER A 157 5.97 -8.46 1.48
N VAL A 158 6.90 -9.29 1.01
CA VAL A 158 6.67 -10.71 0.70
C VAL A 158 7.80 -11.50 1.32
N ASN A 159 7.50 -12.25 2.38
CA ASN A 159 8.47 -13.08 3.13
C ASN A 159 9.72 -12.29 3.54
N GLY A 160 9.54 -11.09 4.12
CA GLY A 160 10.64 -10.24 4.60
C GLY A 160 11.46 -9.57 3.50
N THR A 161 11.00 -9.60 2.24
CA THR A 161 11.60 -8.85 1.13
C THR A 161 10.57 -7.90 0.52
N LEU A 162 10.93 -6.63 0.33
CA LEU A 162 10.08 -5.68 -0.38
C LEU A 162 10.10 -5.96 -1.88
N LYS A 163 8.92 -6.09 -2.47
CA LYS A 163 8.71 -6.33 -3.91
C LYS A 163 7.72 -5.32 -4.46
N TYR A 164 8.00 -4.78 -5.65
CA TYR A 164 7.08 -3.94 -6.39
C TYR A 164 6.17 -4.84 -7.22
N ILE A 165 4.89 -4.91 -6.85
CA ILE A 165 3.93 -5.88 -7.37
C ILE A 165 2.92 -5.18 -8.27
N ASN A 166 2.73 -5.70 -9.48
CA ASN A 166 1.65 -5.30 -10.37
C ASN A 166 0.32 -5.79 -9.79
N ALA A 167 -0.62 -4.89 -9.52
CA ALA A 167 -1.89 -5.27 -8.93
C ALA A 167 -2.78 -6.09 -9.88
N LYS A 168 -2.68 -5.89 -11.21
CA LYS A 168 -3.58 -6.55 -12.17
C LYS A 168 -3.40 -8.06 -12.22
N ASN A 169 -2.15 -8.52 -12.17
CA ASN A 169 -1.79 -9.93 -12.37
C ASN A 169 -0.94 -10.49 -11.21
N ASN A 170 -0.73 -9.71 -10.15
CA ASN A 170 0.08 -10.05 -8.98
C ASN A 170 1.54 -10.44 -9.30
N SER A 171 2.07 -10.06 -10.48
CA SER A 171 3.45 -10.36 -10.86
C SER A 171 4.43 -9.40 -10.16
N VAL A 172 5.59 -9.91 -9.77
CA VAL A 172 6.71 -9.10 -9.28
C VAL A 172 7.35 -8.37 -10.46
N ILE A 173 7.37 -7.04 -10.42
CA ILE A 173 8.02 -6.19 -11.44
C ILE A 173 9.51 -6.01 -11.12
N LYS A 174 9.79 -5.66 -9.85
CA LYS A 174 11.14 -5.48 -9.31
C LYS A 174 11.13 -5.78 -7.82
N GLN A 175 12.30 -5.99 -7.24
CA GLN A 175 12.46 -6.16 -5.80
C GLN A 175 13.46 -5.16 -5.25
N PHE A 176 13.37 -4.89 -3.96
CA PHE A 176 14.27 -3.99 -3.28
C PHE A 176 15.68 -4.58 -3.32
N SER A 177 16.64 -3.79 -3.80
CA SER A 177 18.02 -4.22 -3.97
C SER A 177 18.95 -3.06 -3.64
N MET A 178 19.37 -3.02 -2.38
CA MET A 178 20.18 -1.94 -1.85
C MET A 178 21.64 -2.07 -2.33
N PRO A 179 22.19 -1.11 -3.10
CA PRO A 179 23.61 -1.10 -3.39
C PRO A 179 24.42 -0.75 -2.14
N TYR A 180 25.71 -1.05 -2.17
CA TYR A 180 26.64 -0.55 -1.16
C TYR A 180 27.30 0.74 -1.65
N TYR A 181 27.26 1.79 -0.83
CA TYR A 181 28.00 3.02 -1.05
C TYR A 181 28.86 3.35 0.18
N SER A 182 30.17 3.37 -0.05
CA SER A 182 31.14 3.82 0.95
C SER A 182 31.25 5.34 0.92
N GLN A 183 31.16 6.03 2.06
CA GLN A 183 31.46 7.47 2.13
C GLN A 183 32.93 7.76 1.79
N ARG A 184 33.81 6.75 1.91
CA ARG A 184 35.25 6.83 1.60
C ARG A 184 35.59 6.55 0.14
N ASP A 185 34.60 6.30 -0.71
CA ASP A 185 34.81 6.03 -2.13
C ASP A 185 35.53 7.21 -2.83
N SER A 186 36.54 6.90 -3.64
CA SER A 186 37.41 7.89 -4.29
C SER A 186 36.65 8.88 -5.17
N ARG A 187 35.47 8.49 -5.68
CA ARG A 187 34.61 9.35 -6.50
C ARG A 187 34.08 10.58 -5.75
N TRP A 188 33.99 10.54 -4.42
CA TRP A 188 33.39 11.63 -3.64
C TRP A 188 34.02 11.90 -2.29
N VAL A 189 34.97 11.08 -1.82
CA VAL A 189 35.63 11.21 -0.52
C VAL A 189 36.16 12.62 -0.25
N ASN A 190 36.62 13.33 -1.28
CA ASN A 190 37.20 14.67 -1.19
C ASN A 190 36.21 15.82 -1.47
N LYS A 191 34.93 15.53 -1.80
CA LYS A 191 33.93 16.58 -2.01
C LYS A 191 33.67 17.31 -0.70
N LYS A 192 33.74 18.64 -0.73
CA LYS A 192 33.63 19.50 0.45
C LYS A 192 32.24 20.09 0.62
N TYR A 193 31.80 20.16 1.88
CA TYR A 193 30.61 20.88 2.34
C TYR A 193 31.04 21.73 3.53
N ALA A 194 30.99 23.05 3.36
CA ALA A 194 31.65 23.99 4.28
C ALA A 194 33.11 23.57 4.56
N GLY A 195 33.46 23.34 5.83
CA GLY A 195 34.80 22.95 6.27
C GLY A 195 35.10 21.44 6.23
N TYR A 196 34.13 20.60 5.87
CA TYR A 196 34.22 19.14 6.00
C TYR A 196 34.20 18.45 4.64
N THR A 197 34.72 17.23 4.59
CA THR A 197 34.66 16.38 3.39
C THR A 197 33.62 15.28 3.60
N LEU A 198 32.95 14.86 2.52
CA LEU A 198 32.01 13.74 2.55
C LEU A 198 32.66 12.45 3.12
N GLY A 199 33.96 12.26 2.85
CA GLY A 199 34.73 11.17 3.44
C GLY A 199 34.76 11.17 4.97
N ASN A 200 34.69 12.34 5.63
CA ASN A 200 34.77 12.46 7.08
C ASN A 200 33.39 12.50 7.75
N THR A 201 32.39 13.08 7.10
CA THR A 201 31.09 13.41 7.73
C THR A 201 29.88 12.80 7.02
N GLY A 202 30.07 12.14 5.88
CA GLY A 202 28.99 11.71 4.98
C GLY A 202 28.25 10.42 5.31
N CYS A 203 28.38 9.87 6.53
CA CYS A 203 27.78 8.57 6.91
C CYS A 203 26.27 8.52 6.67
N GLY A 204 25.53 9.56 7.08
CA GLY A 204 24.09 9.66 6.86
C GLY A 204 23.71 9.79 5.39
N MET A 205 24.47 10.58 4.63
CA MET A 205 24.18 10.82 3.21
C MET A 205 24.46 9.58 2.35
N ALA A 206 25.54 8.85 2.63
CA ALA A 206 25.80 7.55 2.02
C ALA A 206 24.73 6.51 2.39
N SER A 207 24.31 6.48 3.66
CA SER A 207 23.24 5.60 4.14
C SER A 207 21.91 5.84 3.40
N MET A 208 21.50 7.11 3.25
CA MET A 208 20.28 7.44 2.50
C MET A 208 20.39 7.11 1.02
N ALA A 209 21.55 7.36 0.41
CA ALA A 209 21.80 7.02 -0.99
C ALA A 209 21.63 5.51 -1.24
N MET A 210 22.12 4.66 -0.33
CA MET A 210 21.91 3.22 -0.38
C MET A 210 20.41 2.87 -0.33
N ILE A 211 19.69 3.37 0.68
CA ILE A 211 18.26 3.06 0.89
C ILE A 211 17.40 3.49 -0.30
N ILE A 212 17.57 4.73 -0.77
CA ILE A 212 16.80 5.27 -1.90
C ILE A 212 17.07 4.48 -3.17
N SER A 213 18.35 4.17 -3.43
CA SER A 213 18.74 3.33 -4.57
C SER A 213 18.14 1.94 -4.51
N GLY A 214 17.92 1.41 -3.31
CA GLY A 214 17.25 0.15 -3.09
C GLY A 214 15.84 0.07 -3.68
N PHE A 215 15.11 1.20 -3.78
CA PHE A 215 13.79 1.27 -4.40
C PHE A 215 13.83 1.43 -5.94
N GLY A 216 15.02 1.34 -6.54
CA GLY A 216 15.25 1.32 -7.98
C GLY A 216 15.45 2.68 -8.63
N THR A 217 15.67 3.73 -7.85
CA THR A 217 16.12 5.04 -8.34
C THR A 217 17.58 5.23 -7.93
N THR A 218 18.53 5.15 -8.87
CA THR A 218 19.96 5.30 -8.51
C THR A 218 20.23 6.72 -8.01
N VAL A 219 20.68 6.84 -6.76
CA VAL A 219 21.02 8.10 -6.09
C VAL A 219 22.37 7.94 -5.40
N THR A 220 23.29 8.85 -5.68
CA THR A 220 24.65 8.84 -5.13
C THR A 220 24.74 9.56 -3.77
N PRO A 221 25.78 9.27 -2.95
CA PRO A 221 26.03 10.02 -1.71
C PRO A 221 26.23 11.52 -1.92
N VAL A 222 26.74 11.91 -3.09
CA VAL A 222 26.90 13.31 -3.47
C VAL A 222 25.55 14.00 -3.63
N GLN A 223 24.59 13.35 -4.30
CA GLN A 223 23.27 13.95 -4.54
C GLN A 223 22.48 14.12 -3.24
N THR A 224 22.53 13.14 -2.33
CA THR A 224 21.91 13.27 -1.01
C THR A 224 22.56 14.38 -0.19
N ALA A 225 23.89 14.46 -0.20
CA ALA A 225 24.65 15.49 0.50
C ALA A 225 24.44 16.90 -0.08
N ASP A 226 24.43 17.07 -1.41
CA ASP A 226 24.14 18.36 -2.06
C ASP A 226 22.77 18.90 -1.64
N TYR A 227 21.75 18.03 -1.65
CA TYR A 227 20.39 18.41 -1.26
C TYR A 227 20.28 18.72 0.24
N ALA A 228 20.83 17.87 1.10
CA ALA A 228 20.84 18.10 2.54
C ALA A 228 21.60 19.37 2.92
N HIS A 229 22.76 19.61 2.30
CA HIS A 229 23.54 20.82 2.52
C HIS A 229 22.74 22.03 2.06
N ALA A 230 22.21 22.05 0.84
CA ALA A 230 21.51 23.21 0.30
C ALA A 230 20.34 23.65 1.19
N TYR A 231 19.52 22.70 1.66
CA TYR A 231 18.21 22.98 2.26
C TYR A 231 18.12 22.74 3.78
N ARG A 232 19.15 22.19 4.43
CA ARG A 232 19.15 21.90 5.89
C ARG A 232 20.53 22.11 6.52
N THR A 233 20.91 21.22 7.44
CA THR A 233 21.97 21.38 8.44
C THR A 233 23.20 20.53 8.14
N PHE A 234 23.17 19.66 7.12
CA PHE A 234 24.32 18.83 6.77
C PHE A 234 25.59 19.66 6.60
N ASP A 235 26.60 19.42 7.45
CA ASP A 235 27.85 20.17 7.54
C ASP A 235 27.67 21.71 7.63
N ARG A 236 26.61 22.15 8.31
CA ARG A 236 26.38 23.56 8.66
C ARG A 236 26.24 23.71 10.16
N TYR A 237 27.01 24.66 10.71
CA TYR A 237 26.99 24.97 12.15
C TYR A 237 25.54 25.10 12.68
N PRO A 238 25.21 24.47 13.83
CA PRO A 238 26.10 23.75 14.75
C PRO A 238 26.34 22.27 14.42
N GLU A 239 25.87 21.76 13.28
CA GLU A 239 25.94 20.34 12.94
C GLU A 239 27.19 20.02 12.10
N VAL A 240 27.85 18.91 12.45
CA VAL A 240 28.97 18.32 11.70
C VAL A 240 28.54 16.91 11.30
N GLY A 241 28.47 16.63 10.01
CA GLY A 241 27.71 15.52 9.47
C GLY A 241 26.23 15.85 9.33
N SER A 242 25.38 14.87 9.55
CA SER A 242 23.94 14.97 9.31
C SER A 242 23.11 14.76 10.56
N ALA A 243 22.11 15.60 10.75
CA ALA A 243 21.03 15.40 11.69
C ALA A 243 19.95 14.45 11.12
N GLN A 244 19.06 13.96 11.99
CA GLN A 244 17.92 13.14 11.56
C GLN A 244 16.95 13.90 10.64
N SER A 245 16.83 15.21 10.82
CA SER A 245 16.05 16.09 9.94
C SER A 245 16.60 16.14 8.52
N ASP A 246 17.92 16.05 8.34
CA ASP A 246 18.57 15.95 7.03
C ASP A 246 18.16 14.65 6.33
N LEU A 247 18.28 13.51 7.04
CA LEU A 247 17.94 12.18 6.53
C LEU A 247 16.46 12.09 6.10
N THR A 248 15.55 12.57 6.94
CA THR A 248 14.10 12.51 6.68
C THR A 248 13.66 13.46 5.57
N MET A 249 14.32 14.63 5.44
CA MET A 249 14.09 15.52 4.31
C MET A 249 14.58 14.91 2.99
N VAL A 250 15.77 14.31 2.98
CA VAL A 250 16.30 13.56 1.84
C VAL A 250 15.32 12.45 1.45
N ALA A 251 14.85 11.64 2.40
CA ALA A 251 13.85 10.61 2.12
C ALA A 251 12.60 11.16 1.40
N ASN A 252 12.02 12.26 1.93
CA ASN A 252 10.84 12.90 1.35
C ASN A 252 11.08 13.41 -0.08
N HIS A 253 12.26 13.98 -0.36
CA HIS A 253 12.61 14.49 -1.68
C HIS A 253 12.61 13.38 -2.73
N TRP A 254 13.12 12.20 -2.40
CA TRP A 254 13.12 11.03 -3.28
C TRP A 254 11.87 10.15 -3.14
N GLY A 255 10.78 10.71 -2.60
CA GLY A 255 9.46 10.05 -2.61
C GLY A 255 9.30 8.92 -1.62
N LEU A 256 10.12 8.86 -0.57
CA LEU A 256 9.95 7.94 0.55
C LEU A 256 9.21 8.65 1.70
N ASN A 257 8.34 7.92 2.37
CA ASN A 257 7.86 8.26 3.70
C ASN A 257 8.86 7.71 4.73
N TYR A 258 8.74 8.15 5.98
CA TYR A 258 9.57 7.64 7.06
C TYR A 258 8.76 7.50 8.35
N LYS A 259 9.26 6.65 9.25
CA LYS A 259 8.73 6.51 10.60
C LYS A 259 9.88 6.43 11.59
N VAL A 260 9.82 7.25 12.62
CA VAL A 260 10.74 7.21 13.75
C VAL A 260 10.23 6.14 14.72
N MET A 261 11.09 5.18 15.08
CA MET A 261 10.73 4.06 15.94
C MET A 261 10.70 4.48 17.40
N SER A 262 9.73 3.93 18.13
CA SER A 262 9.56 4.14 19.58
C SER A 262 10.19 3.04 20.43
N SER A 263 10.49 1.87 19.86
CA SER A 263 11.09 0.73 20.58
C SER A 263 11.87 -0.21 19.64
N ALA A 264 12.76 -1.02 20.24
CA ALA A 264 13.48 -2.10 19.53
C ALA A 264 12.54 -3.12 18.89
N ASN A 265 11.42 -3.42 19.54
CA ASN A 265 10.41 -4.36 19.03
C ASN A 265 9.69 -3.79 17.80
N GLU A 266 9.38 -2.49 17.81
CA GLU A 266 8.79 -1.84 16.65
C GLU A 266 9.76 -1.85 15.46
N LEU A 267 11.04 -1.53 15.71
CA LEU A 267 12.09 -1.60 14.70
C LEU A 267 12.22 -3.02 14.12
N ALA A 268 12.29 -4.04 14.99
CA ALA A 268 12.37 -5.44 14.59
C ALA A 268 11.18 -5.86 13.70
N ASN A 269 9.97 -5.39 14.01
CA ASN A 269 8.77 -5.68 13.22
C ASN A 269 8.83 -5.07 11.80
N TYR A 270 9.42 -3.89 11.63
CA TYR A 270 9.62 -3.32 10.29
C TYR A 270 10.76 -4.03 9.52
N LEU A 271 11.85 -4.36 10.21
CA LEU A 271 12.97 -5.11 9.62
C LEU A 271 12.54 -6.51 9.15
N SER A 272 11.66 -7.19 9.89
CA SER A 272 11.10 -8.50 9.51
C SER A 272 10.19 -8.44 8.29
N GLN A 273 9.65 -7.27 7.97
CA GLN A 273 8.91 -7.01 6.74
C GLN A 273 9.83 -6.58 5.59
N GLY A 274 11.14 -6.51 5.81
CA GLY A 274 12.13 -6.13 4.79
C GLY A 274 12.32 -4.63 4.60
N TYR A 275 11.68 -3.79 5.42
CA TYR A 275 11.99 -2.36 5.41
C TYR A 275 13.37 -2.11 6.00
N THR A 276 14.07 -1.11 5.49
CA THR A 276 15.38 -0.70 5.98
C THR A 276 15.28 0.48 6.92
N ALA A 277 16.20 0.57 7.87
CA ALA A 277 16.28 1.70 8.80
C ALA A 277 17.66 2.34 8.81
N THR A 278 17.75 3.61 9.15
CA THR A 278 19.00 4.21 9.63
C THR A 278 18.98 4.26 11.15
N VAL A 279 20.14 4.05 11.76
CA VAL A 279 20.37 4.30 13.19
C VAL A 279 21.58 5.18 13.37
N CYS A 280 21.53 6.06 14.37
CA CYS A 280 22.67 6.87 14.79
C CYS A 280 23.24 6.25 16.07
N LEU A 281 24.43 5.66 15.96
CA LEU A 281 25.14 5.00 17.04
C LEU A 281 25.98 6.03 17.80
N ASP A 282 26.02 5.90 19.12
CA ASP A 282 26.98 6.58 19.98
C ASP A 282 28.24 5.72 20.11
N LEU A 283 29.37 6.23 19.60
CA LEU A 283 30.65 5.53 19.66
C LEU A 283 31.51 6.03 20.85
N GLY A 284 30.94 6.86 21.73
CA GLY A 284 31.65 7.49 22.84
C GLY A 284 32.40 8.75 22.43
N ASN A 285 32.86 9.53 23.42
CA ASN A 285 33.62 10.77 23.23
C ASN A 285 32.95 11.80 22.31
N GLY A 286 31.61 11.80 22.25
CA GLY A 286 30.83 12.70 21.38
C GLY A 286 30.83 12.30 19.90
N VAL A 287 31.46 11.19 19.52
CA VAL A 287 31.47 10.66 18.15
C VAL A 287 30.19 9.88 17.89
N ARG A 288 29.57 10.17 16.75
CA ARG A 288 28.32 9.55 16.32
C ARG A 288 28.48 9.00 14.92
N HIS A 289 27.78 7.90 14.64
CA HIS A 289 27.90 7.23 13.37
C HIS A 289 26.57 6.71 12.86
N ILE A 290 26.22 7.03 11.62
CA ILE A 290 24.96 6.59 11.01
C ILE A 290 25.22 5.38 10.12
N VAL A 291 24.48 4.31 10.38
CA VAL A 291 24.53 3.05 9.63
C VAL A 291 23.14 2.61 9.19
N VAL A 292 23.08 1.69 8.22
CA VAL A 292 21.82 1.11 7.72
C VAL A 292 21.57 -0.26 8.32
N LEU A 293 20.36 -0.51 8.79
CA LEU A 293 19.87 -1.83 9.21
C LEU A 293 18.97 -2.42 8.12
N ARG A 294 19.14 -3.72 7.84
CA ARG A 294 18.32 -4.46 6.89
C ARG A 294 18.12 -5.91 7.29
N GLY A 295 16.94 -6.42 6.96
CA GLY A 295 16.56 -7.81 7.23
C GLY A 295 16.44 -8.11 8.72
N TYR A 296 15.81 -9.23 9.01
CA TYR A 296 15.62 -9.70 10.38
C TYR A 296 15.51 -11.22 10.41
N SER A 297 16.20 -11.85 11.35
CA SER A 297 16.06 -13.27 11.66
C SER A 297 16.45 -13.53 13.10
N GLY A 298 15.57 -14.17 13.88
CA GLY A 298 15.86 -14.61 15.24
C GLY A 298 16.34 -13.53 16.21
N GLY A 299 15.88 -12.28 16.05
CA GLY A 299 16.32 -11.14 16.87
C GLY A 299 17.53 -10.37 16.32
N TYR A 300 18.11 -10.82 15.22
CA TYR A 300 19.28 -10.21 14.58
C TYR A 300 18.90 -9.46 13.31
N THR A 301 19.69 -8.44 12.97
CA THR A 301 19.61 -7.67 11.72
C THR A 301 21.00 -7.55 11.10
N THR A 302 21.06 -7.29 9.80
CA THR A 302 22.33 -6.96 9.14
C THR A 302 22.56 -5.45 9.19
N VAL A 303 23.66 -5.05 9.79
CA VAL A 303 24.18 -3.68 9.73
C VAL A 303 25.04 -3.52 8.48
N THR A 304 24.81 -2.44 7.75
CA THR A 304 25.62 -2.00 6.60
C THR A 304 26.23 -0.64 6.93
N ASP A 305 27.56 -0.64 7.13
CA ASP A 305 28.33 0.52 7.55
C ASP A 305 28.93 1.27 6.32
N PRO A 306 28.59 2.55 6.10
CA PRO A 306 29.12 3.33 4.98
C PRO A 306 30.60 3.73 5.14
N TRP A 307 31.22 3.55 6.32
CA TRP A 307 32.66 3.77 6.54
C TRP A 307 33.49 2.56 6.08
N ASN A 308 33.33 2.18 4.81
CA ASN A 308 34.05 1.07 4.17
C ASN A 308 33.84 -0.32 4.81
N GLY A 309 32.77 -0.54 5.59
CA GLY A 309 32.42 -1.85 6.15
C GLY A 309 33.22 -2.26 7.39
N LEU A 310 34.05 -1.38 7.94
CA LEU A 310 35.15 -1.76 8.85
C LEU A 310 34.83 -1.71 10.34
N ILE A 311 33.81 -0.98 10.80
CA ILE A 311 33.62 -0.74 12.24
C ILE A 311 32.45 -1.55 12.80
N PHE A 312 31.30 -1.57 12.10
CA PHE A 312 30.07 -2.13 12.67
C PHE A 312 29.21 -2.92 11.65
N SER A 313 29.78 -3.38 10.54
CA SER A 313 29.04 -4.19 9.55
C SER A 313 28.89 -5.64 10.00
N GLY A 314 27.78 -6.27 9.63
CA GLY A 314 27.55 -7.69 9.87
C GLY A 314 26.23 -7.96 10.58
N SER A 315 26.11 -9.16 11.15
CA SER A 315 24.92 -9.56 11.91
C SER A 315 25.02 -9.06 13.34
N HIS A 316 24.03 -8.28 13.79
CA HIS A 316 23.96 -7.74 15.14
C HIS A 316 22.57 -7.95 15.74
N SER A 317 22.53 -8.16 17.06
CA SER A 317 21.25 -8.18 17.79
C SER A 317 20.57 -6.82 17.69
N VAL A 318 19.28 -6.79 17.37
CA VAL A 318 18.49 -5.55 17.36
C VAL A 318 18.49 -4.89 18.74
N SER A 319 18.47 -5.67 19.82
CA SER A 319 18.51 -5.12 21.20
C SER A 319 19.84 -4.44 21.51
N GLN A 320 20.96 -5.02 21.06
CA GLN A 320 22.29 -4.45 21.24
C GLN A 320 22.46 -3.16 20.43
N VAL A 321 22.02 -3.17 19.16
CA VAL A 321 22.04 -1.94 18.34
C VAL A 321 21.20 -0.85 18.99
N TRP A 322 20.03 -1.21 19.53
CA TRP A 322 19.14 -0.27 20.20
C TRP A 322 19.75 0.37 21.45
N SER A 323 20.50 -0.39 22.25
CA SER A 323 21.17 0.16 23.45
C SER A 323 22.32 1.12 23.12
N LEU A 324 22.83 1.09 21.87
CA LEU A 324 23.93 1.95 21.40
C LEU A 324 23.43 3.22 20.70
N LEU A 325 22.12 3.46 20.61
CA LEU A 325 21.60 4.65 19.95
C LEU A 325 22.02 5.93 20.67
N SER A 326 22.45 6.93 19.92
CA SER A 326 22.84 8.24 20.47
C SER A 326 21.62 9.09 20.86
N TRP A 327 21.75 9.81 21.99
CA TRP A 327 20.71 10.69 22.52
C TRP A 327 21.21 12.15 22.45
N LYS A 328 20.62 12.99 21.58
CA LYS A 328 20.80 14.47 21.59
C LYS A 328 19.47 15.14 21.91
N ALA A 329 19.52 16.18 22.75
CA ALA A 329 18.37 16.93 23.20
C ALA A 329 17.89 18.05 22.23
N ASP A 330 18.63 18.33 21.15
CA ASP A 330 18.31 19.41 20.19
C ASP A 330 17.29 19.01 19.10
N ASN A 331 16.77 17.78 19.11
CA ASN A 331 15.60 17.38 18.34
C ASN A 331 14.29 17.90 19.01
N LYS A 332 14.12 19.23 19.07
CA LYS A 332 12.86 19.88 19.53
C LYS A 332 11.68 19.45 18.64
N ASN A 333 11.01 18.38 19.07
CA ASN A 333 9.71 17.82 18.67
C ASN A 333 9.70 16.33 18.23
N LYS A 334 10.56 15.46 18.81
CA LYS A 334 10.31 14.01 19.10
C LYS A 334 11.64 13.36 19.51
N GLY A 335 11.68 12.66 20.65
CA GLY A 335 12.91 12.19 21.32
C GLY A 335 13.91 11.36 20.49
N ALA A 336 15.16 11.29 21.01
CA ALA A 336 16.35 10.59 20.52
C ALA A 336 16.77 10.87 19.06
N SER A 337 18.05 10.63 18.72
CA SER A 337 18.44 10.43 17.31
C SER A 337 17.98 9.02 16.91
N ALA A 338 16.66 8.87 16.80
CA ALA A 338 15.98 7.59 16.85
C ALA A 338 16.10 6.80 15.54
N ALA A 339 16.16 5.47 15.69
CA ALA A 339 16.07 4.53 14.58
C ALA A 339 14.89 4.93 13.67
N THR A 340 15.18 5.15 12.38
CA THR A 340 14.19 5.65 11.41
C THR A 340 14.05 4.66 10.28
N VAL A 341 12.84 4.15 10.08
CA VAL A 341 12.47 3.25 8.97
C VAL A 341 11.99 4.08 7.80
N TYR A 342 12.33 3.65 6.58
CA TYR A 342 11.93 4.31 5.34
C TYR A 342 10.96 3.44 4.54
N LEU A 343 9.88 4.06 4.07
CA LEU A 343 8.73 3.41 3.46
C LEU A 343 8.52 3.98 2.06
N PRO A 344 8.31 3.14 1.03
CA PRO A 344 7.85 3.63 -0.27
C PRO A 344 6.43 4.23 -0.15
N ARG A 345 6.11 5.18 -1.04
CA ARG A 345 4.77 5.75 -1.16
C ARG A 345 3.76 4.84 -1.84
#